data_AF-A0A7X1B7D2-F1
#
_entry.id   AF-A0A7X1B7D2-F1
#
_cell.length_a   1.000
_cell.length_b   1.000
_cell.length_c   1.000
_cell.angle_alpha   90.00
_cell.angle_beta   90.00
_cell.angle_gamma   90.00
#
_symmetry.space_group_name_H-M   'P 1'
#
loop_
_entity.id
_entity.type
_entity.pdbx_description
1 polymer ?
#
loop_
_entity_poly.entity_id
_entity_poly.type
_entity_poly.pdbx_seq_one_letter_code
_entity_poly.pdbx_strand_id
1 'polypeptide(L)'
;MNRLLLMAALAIACVCTARDFEPDEEEISNHRRELFALARDYIVETFNLDLTDECHFNPVRFNSNGVWGNFDARIKELGADRFEVEGWVSAKGHDRNRLRWKVHIRYGMSDPEAWRYHKIGEDLTVKPTILGWKLGDYNSVSYKAEYDPQFSIKTFR
;
A
#
# COMPACT_ATOMS: atom_id res chain seq x y z
N MET A 1 -2.61 39.05 48.42
CA MET A 1 -3.13 39.65 47.17
C MET A 1 -2.00 39.65 46.14
N ASN A 2 -2.15 39.39 44.85
CA ASN A 2 -3.13 38.71 44.00
C ASN A 2 -2.46 38.78 42.59
N ARG A 3 -2.75 37.83 41.69
CA ARG A 3 -2.55 37.92 40.22
C ARG A 3 -1.24 37.51 39.52
N LEU A 4 -0.54 36.47 39.94
CA LEU A 4 0.29 35.71 38.97
C LEU A 4 0.11 34.19 39.01
N LEU A 5 -0.84 33.72 39.85
CA LEU A 5 -1.47 32.39 39.82
C LEU A 5 -2.40 32.19 38.59
N LEU A 6 -2.24 32.98 37.51
CA LEU A 6 -3.15 33.02 36.37
C LEU A 6 -2.45 32.81 35.01
N MET A 7 -1.38 32.02 35.00
CA MET A 7 -0.81 31.41 33.78
C MET A 7 -0.78 29.87 33.90
N ALA A 8 -1.72 29.34 34.70
CA ALA A 8 -1.92 27.90 34.92
C ALA A 8 -3.18 27.36 34.21
N ALA A 9 -3.71 28.04 33.20
CA ALA A 9 -4.85 27.55 32.44
C ALA A 9 -4.79 28.01 30.99
N LEU A 10 -4.94 27.06 30.07
CA LEU A 10 -5.06 27.24 28.61
C LEU A 10 -3.77 27.53 27.82
N ALA A 11 -2.81 26.62 27.92
CA ALA A 11 -2.34 25.98 26.69
C ALA A 11 -2.44 24.49 26.94
N ILE A 12 -3.70 24.03 27.01
CA ILE A 12 -4.04 22.62 26.84
C ILE A 12 -3.24 22.18 25.65
N ALA A 13 -2.31 21.29 25.92
CA ALA A 13 -1.64 20.49 24.93
C ALA A 13 -2.73 19.98 23.99
N CYS A 14 -2.86 20.61 22.82
CA CYS A 14 -3.44 19.97 21.66
C CYS A 14 -2.38 18.98 21.19
N VAL A 15 -2.09 18.02 22.07
CA VAL A 15 -1.69 16.69 21.69
C VAL A 15 -2.93 16.18 20.98
N CYS A 16 -3.01 16.48 19.68
CA CYS A 16 -3.71 15.63 18.75
C CYS A 16 -2.96 14.30 18.80
N THR A 17 -3.15 13.53 19.87
CA THR A 17 -3.11 12.09 19.74
C THR A 17 -4.25 11.79 18.79
N ALA A 18 -3.94 11.79 17.49
CA ALA A 18 -4.65 10.93 16.56
C ALA A 18 -4.72 9.59 17.30
N ARG A 19 -5.93 9.24 17.71
CA ARG A 19 -6.16 7.97 18.37
C ARG A 19 -5.59 6.92 17.41
N ASP A 20 -4.83 5.95 17.91
CA ASP A 20 -4.31 4.88 17.06
C ASP A 20 -5.52 4.25 16.37
N PHE A 21 -5.69 4.56 15.08
CA PHE A 21 -6.78 4.04 14.27
C PHE A 21 -6.52 2.55 14.14
N GLU A 22 -7.41 1.76 14.74
CA GLU A 22 -7.35 0.30 14.71
C GLU A 22 -8.45 -0.17 13.76
N PRO A 23 -8.12 -0.41 12.48
CA PRO A 23 -9.12 -0.76 11.48
C PRO A 23 -9.72 -2.13 11.77
N ASP A 24 -11.01 -2.27 11.48
CA ASP A 24 -11.68 -3.55 11.57
C ASP A 24 -11.32 -4.49 10.39
N GLU A 25 -11.77 -5.75 10.47
CA GLU A 25 -11.45 -6.73 9.42
C GLU A 25 -12.05 -6.38 8.05
N GLU A 26 -13.18 -5.67 8.03
CA GLU A 26 -13.84 -5.25 6.79
C GLU A 26 -13.07 -4.10 6.13
N GLU A 27 -12.64 -3.11 6.90
CA GLU A 27 -11.79 -2.01 6.45
C GLU A 27 -10.45 -2.53 5.91
N ILE A 28 -9.81 -3.46 6.63
CA ILE A 28 -8.61 -4.14 6.15
C ILE A 28 -8.89 -4.86 4.83
N SER A 29 -9.94 -5.67 4.77
CA SER A 29 -10.33 -6.41 3.57
C SER A 29 -10.55 -5.49 2.36
N ASN A 30 -11.25 -4.38 2.54
CA ASN A 30 -11.53 -3.41 1.49
C ASN A 30 -10.26 -2.69 1.02
N HIS A 31 -9.41 -2.24 1.94
CA HIS A 31 -8.12 -1.64 1.61
C HIS A 31 -7.21 -2.61 0.84
N ARG A 32 -7.21 -3.90 1.20
CA ARG A 32 -6.48 -4.95 0.47
C ARG A 32 -7.02 -5.13 -0.95
N ARG A 33 -8.34 -5.09 -1.14
CA ARG A 33 -8.94 -5.14 -2.49
C ARG A 33 -8.50 -3.95 -3.35
N GLU A 34 -8.47 -2.76 -2.76
CA GLU A 34 -8.04 -1.54 -3.43
C GLU A 34 -6.55 -1.58 -3.82
N LEU A 35 -5.68 -2.00 -2.90
CA LEU A 35 -4.25 -2.22 -3.16
C LEU A 35 -4.02 -3.14 -4.37
N PHE A 36 -4.80 -4.22 -4.45
CA PHE A 36 -4.71 -5.15 -5.58
C PHE A 36 -5.10 -4.48 -6.89
N ALA A 37 -6.24 -3.77 -6.93
CA ALA A 37 -6.71 -3.07 -8.12
C ALA A 37 -5.67 -2.04 -8.59
N LEU A 38 -5.17 -1.19 -7.69
CA LEU A 38 -4.15 -0.19 -8.00
C LEU A 38 -2.88 -0.80 -8.61
N ALA A 39 -2.38 -1.90 -8.03
CA ALA A 39 -1.20 -2.59 -8.52
C ALA A 39 -1.42 -3.24 -9.90
N ARG A 40 -2.56 -3.91 -10.09
CA ARG A 40 -2.93 -4.53 -11.38
C ARG A 40 -3.04 -3.45 -12.46
N ASP A 41 -3.82 -2.40 -12.20
CA ASP A 41 -4.09 -1.35 -13.17
C ASP A 41 -2.79 -0.64 -13.57
N TYR A 42 -1.90 -0.37 -12.61
CA TYR A 42 -0.55 0.13 -12.89
C TYR A 42 0.22 -0.77 -13.87
N ILE A 43 0.20 -2.09 -13.71
CA ILE A 43 0.88 -3.02 -14.63
C ILE A 43 0.23 -2.97 -16.02
N VAL A 44 -1.10 -3.05 -16.08
CA VAL A 44 -1.84 -3.09 -17.34
C VAL A 44 -1.59 -1.81 -18.15
N GLU A 45 -1.66 -0.66 -17.50
CA GLU A 45 -1.42 0.65 -18.13
C GLU A 45 0.05 0.84 -18.52
N THR A 46 0.99 0.53 -17.62
CA THR A 46 2.44 0.74 -17.87
C THR A 46 2.94 -0.07 -19.06
N PHE A 47 2.42 -1.29 -19.25
CA PHE A 47 2.83 -2.17 -20.35
C PHE A 47 1.82 -2.22 -21.50
N ASN A 48 0.78 -1.40 -21.45
CA ASN A 48 -0.29 -1.32 -22.46
C ASN A 48 -0.82 -2.71 -22.83
N LEU A 49 -1.18 -3.51 -21.82
CA LEU A 49 -1.60 -4.89 -21.99
C LEU A 49 -3.08 -4.96 -22.39
N ASP A 50 -3.38 -5.65 -23.49
CA ASP A 50 -4.76 -6.00 -23.87
C ASP A 50 -5.14 -7.34 -23.24
N LEU A 51 -5.83 -7.28 -22.10
CA LEU A 51 -6.14 -8.43 -21.26
C LEU A 51 -7.17 -9.36 -21.89
N THR A 52 -6.88 -10.66 -21.90
CA THR A 52 -7.82 -11.73 -22.24
C THR A 52 -8.38 -12.42 -21.01
N ASP A 53 -7.58 -12.51 -19.94
CA ASP A 53 -7.95 -13.12 -18.66
C ASP A 53 -7.07 -12.53 -17.56
N GLU A 54 -7.57 -12.49 -16.32
CA GLU A 54 -6.84 -11.94 -15.19
C GLU A 54 -7.16 -12.67 -13.88
N CYS A 55 -6.23 -12.62 -12.93
CA CYS A 55 -6.56 -13.07 -11.59
C CYS A 55 -7.43 -12.05 -10.86
N HIS A 56 -8.36 -12.55 -10.05
CA HIS A 56 -9.17 -11.74 -9.17
C HIS A 56 -8.71 -11.89 -7.72
N PHE A 57 -8.73 -10.79 -6.98
CA PHE A 57 -8.44 -10.80 -5.57
C PHE A 57 -9.68 -11.16 -4.76
N ASN A 58 -9.58 -12.25 -3.99
CA ASN A 58 -10.55 -12.63 -2.99
C ASN A 58 -9.97 -12.34 -1.59
N PRO A 59 -10.56 -11.46 -0.78
CA PRO A 59 -10.02 -11.13 0.53
C PRO A 59 -10.21 -12.30 1.51
N VAL A 60 -9.21 -13.18 1.57
CA VAL A 60 -9.12 -14.26 2.55
C VAL A 60 -7.77 -14.17 3.24
N ARG A 61 -7.76 -14.18 4.58
CA ARG A 61 -6.52 -14.18 5.37
C ARG A 61 -5.94 -15.59 5.45
N PHE A 62 -4.70 -15.77 5.02
CA PHE A 62 -4.07 -17.09 4.96
C PHE A 62 -3.25 -17.50 6.18
N ASN A 63 -2.70 -16.55 6.94
CA ASN A 63 -1.87 -16.86 8.10
C ASN A 63 -1.68 -15.68 9.06
N SER A 64 -1.01 -15.98 10.18
CA SER A 64 -0.59 -15.01 11.21
C SER A 64 0.41 -13.97 10.70
N ASN A 65 1.08 -14.22 9.57
CA ASN A 65 2.08 -13.32 8.98
C ASN A 65 1.46 -12.22 8.09
N GLY A 66 0.12 -12.09 8.08
CA GLY A 66 -0.57 -10.99 7.40
C GLY A 66 -0.70 -11.16 5.88
N VAL A 67 -0.64 -12.40 5.37
CA VAL A 67 -0.86 -12.67 3.94
C VAL A 67 -2.36 -12.76 3.64
N TRP A 68 -2.81 -11.97 2.66
CA TRP A 68 -4.21 -11.95 2.17
C TRP A 68 -4.30 -12.38 0.69
N GLY A 69 -5.37 -13.07 0.29
CA GLY A 69 -5.73 -13.29 -1.13
C GLY A 69 -6.21 -14.70 -1.49
N ASN A 70 -5.66 -15.28 -2.58
CA ASN A 70 -5.64 -16.72 -2.90
C ASN A 70 -4.25 -17.21 -3.40
N PHE A 71 -4.17 -18.39 -4.04
CA PHE A 71 -2.92 -18.86 -4.65
C PHE A 71 -2.48 -18.03 -5.86
N ASP A 72 -3.42 -17.34 -6.50
CA ASP A 72 -3.25 -16.64 -7.76
C ASP A 72 -3.09 -15.11 -7.58
N ALA A 73 -3.55 -14.55 -6.46
CA ALA A 73 -3.44 -13.15 -6.07
C ALA A 73 -3.04 -13.07 -4.59
N ARG A 74 -1.96 -12.37 -4.26
CA ARG A 74 -1.43 -12.30 -2.88
C ARG A 74 -1.05 -10.88 -2.51
N ILE A 75 -1.34 -10.50 -1.27
CA ILE A 75 -0.81 -9.27 -0.67
C ILE A 75 0.00 -9.63 0.56
N LYS A 76 1.24 -9.16 0.60
CA LYS A 76 2.16 -9.32 1.72
C LYS A 76 2.50 -7.94 2.27
N GLU A 77 2.38 -7.79 3.59
CA GLU A 77 2.80 -6.59 4.31
C GLU A 77 4.31 -6.59 4.57
N LEU A 78 4.95 -5.46 4.28
CA LEU A 78 6.39 -5.22 4.46
C LEU A 78 6.67 -4.17 5.56
N GLY A 79 5.62 -3.65 6.20
CA GLY A 79 5.67 -2.61 7.23
C GLY A 79 5.80 -1.19 6.65
N ALA A 80 5.52 -0.19 7.50
CA ALA A 80 5.51 1.24 7.13
C ALA A 80 4.62 1.54 5.91
N ASP A 81 3.42 0.96 5.88
CA ASP A 81 2.43 1.07 4.81
C ASP A 81 2.89 0.53 3.45
N ARG A 82 3.95 -0.30 3.44
CA ARG A 82 4.48 -0.91 2.22
C ARG A 82 3.92 -2.31 2.06
N PHE A 83 3.50 -2.61 0.83
CA PHE A 83 2.90 -3.88 0.45
C PHE A 83 3.57 -4.42 -0.81
N GLU A 84 3.82 -5.73 -0.83
CA GLU A 84 4.06 -6.47 -2.05
C GLU A 84 2.75 -7.12 -2.48
N VAL A 85 2.24 -6.69 -3.63
CA VAL A 85 1.07 -7.25 -4.31
C VAL A 85 1.54 -8.13 -5.45
N GLU A 86 1.00 -9.34 -5.55
CA GLU A 86 1.32 -10.33 -6.57
C GLU A 86 0.03 -10.81 -7.25
N GLY A 87 0.13 -11.05 -8.56
CA GLY A 87 -0.95 -11.62 -9.35
C GLY A 87 -0.47 -12.19 -10.68
N TRP A 88 -1.42 -12.54 -11.55
CA TRP A 88 -1.16 -12.89 -12.94
C TRP A 88 -2.20 -12.28 -13.88
N VAL A 89 -1.79 -12.05 -15.11
CA VAL A 89 -2.66 -11.66 -16.23
C VAL A 89 -2.32 -12.47 -17.48
N SER A 90 -3.27 -12.61 -18.38
CA SER A 90 -3.07 -13.11 -19.73
C SER A 90 -3.48 -12.03 -20.71
N ALA A 91 -2.63 -11.77 -21.71
CA ALA A 91 -2.82 -10.67 -22.65
C ALA A 91 -2.59 -11.15 -24.08
N LYS A 92 -3.25 -10.51 -25.05
CA LYS A 92 -3.09 -10.83 -26.47
C LYS A 92 -1.63 -10.68 -26.90
N GLY A 93 -1.16 -11.60 -27.74
CA GLY A 93 0.21 -11.57 -28.28
C GLY A 93 1.29 -12.11 -27.34
N HIS A 94 0.92 -12.60 -26.15
CA HIS A 94 1.83 -13.30 -25.25
C HIS A 94 1.53 -14.81 -25.23
N ASP A 95 2.45 -15.62 -25.73
CA ASP A 95 2.33 -17.09 -25.83
C ASP A 95 2.35 -17.82 -24.47
N ARG A 96 2.55 -17.09 -23.36
CA ARG A 96 2.58 -17.66 -22.01
C ARG A 96 1.17 -17.65 -21.43
N ASN A 97 0.65 -18.82 -21.06
CA ASN A 97 -0.69 -19.00 -20.51
C ASN A 97 -1.03 -18.12 -19.29
N ARG A 98 -0.04 -17.60 -18.54
CA ARG A 98 -0.19 -16.61 -17.45
C ARG A 98 1.11 -15.81 -17.25
N LEU A 99 1.06 -14.48 -17.42
CA LEU A 99 2.14 -13.56 -17.06
C LEU A 99 2.01 -13.17 -15.58
N ARG A 100 2.98 -13.61 -14.76
CA ARG A 100 3.02 -13.22 -13.34
C ARG A 100 3.59 -11.82 -13.16
N TRP A 101 3.02 -11.07 -12.25
CA TRP A 101 3.49 -9.73 -11.89
C TRP A 101 3.55 -9.55 -10.37
N LYS A 102 4.42 -8.64 -9.94
CA LYS A 102 4.54 -8.17 -8.56
C LYS A 102 4.74 -6.67 -8.55
N VAL A 103 4.08 -5.98 -7.64
CA VAL A 103 4.19 -4.53 -7.46
C VAL A 103 4.41 -4.23 -5.99
N HIS A 104 5.39 -3.38 -5.72
CA HIS A 104 5.62 -2.77 -4.44
C HIS A 104 4.92 -1.43 -4.41
N ILE A 105 3.98 -1.29 -3.50
CA ILE A 105 3.16 -0.10 -3.35
C ILE A 105 3.24 0.37 -1.91
N ARG A 106 3.39 1.68 -1.71
CA ARG A 106 3.16 2.33 -0.43
C ARG A 106 1.80 3.00 -0.49
N TYR A 107 0.88 2.57 0.37
CA TYR A 107 -0.44 3.16 0.45
C TYR A 107 -1.00 2.93 1.85
N GLY A 108 -0.99 4.00 2.65
CA GLY A 108 -1.52 3.96 4.01
C GLY A 108 -3.03 3.88 4.00
N MET A 109 -3.59 3.15 4.96
CA MET A 109 -5.02 3.21 5.23
C MET A 109 -5.36 4.57 5.84
N SER A 110 -6.39 5.22 5.30
CA SER A 110 -6.88 6.49 5.84
C SER A 110 -7.92 6.21 6.93
N ASP A 111 -7.79 6.84 8.09
CA ASP A 111 -8.82 6.82 9.13
C ASP A 111 -10.07 7.57 8.61
N PRO A 112 -11.23 6.90 8.46
CA PRO A 112 -12.47 7.53 8.00
C PRO A 112 -12.94 8.66 8.92
N GLU A 113 -12.57 8.62 10.20
CA GLU A 113 -12.91 9.63 11.20
C GLU A 113 -11.85 10.73 11.33
N ALA A 114 -10.83 10.73 10.47
CA ALA A 114 -9.71 11.67 10.56
C ALA A 114 -10.15 13.13 10.54
N TRP A 115 -11.20 13.44 9.78
CA TRP A 115 -11.79 14.77 9.68
C TRP A 115 -12.11 15.42 11.05
N ARG A 116 -12.32 14.62 12.11
CA ARG A 116 -12.64 15.11 13.47
C ARG A 116 -11.50 15.84 14.15
N TYR A 117 -10.26 15.57 13.75
CA TYR A 117 -9.06 16.12 14.38
C TYR A 117 -8.17 16.91 13.40
N HIS A 118 -8.64 17.13 12.17
CA HIS A 118 -7.98 17.93 11.16
C HIS A 118 -8.59 19.31 10.98
N LYS A 119 -7.78 20.24 10.46
CA LYS A 119 -8.23 21.61 10.20
C LYS A 119 -9.11 21.64 8.95
N ILE A 120 -10.21 22.39 9.00
CA ILE A 120 -11.09 22.59 7.84
C ILE A 120 -10.26 23.16 6.67
N GLY A 121 -10.24 22.45 5.55
CA GLY A 121 -9.50 22.81 4.32
C GLY A 121 -8.19 22.06 4.07
N GLU A 122 -7.80 21.13 4.94
CA GLU A 122 -6.67 20.24 4.73
C GLU A 122 -7.05 19.09 3.77
N ASP A 123 -6.26 18.87 2.69
CA ASP A 123 -6.42 17.71 1.80
C ASP A 123 -5.74 16.49 2.44
N LEU A 124 -6.56 15.54 2.89
CA LEU A 124 -6.13 14.33 3.60
C LEU A 124 -5.99 13.12 2.67
N THR A 125 -6.08 13.32 1.35
CA THR A 125 -6.06 12.21 0.40
C THR A 125 -4.69 11.52 0.43
N VAL A 126 -4.61 10.36 1.09
CA VAL A 126 -3.43 9.49 1.03
C VAL A 126 -3.34 8.99 -0.40
N LYS A 127 -2.24 9.33 -1.10
CA LYS A 127 -2.04 8.90 -2.49
C LYS A 127 -1.15 7.65 -2.54
N PRO A 128 -1.53 6.62 -3.31
CA PRO A 128 -0.68 5.46 -3.50
C PRO A 128 0.61 5.85 -4.22
N THR A 129 1.73 5.29 -3.80
CA THR A 129 3.04 5.47 -4.45
C THR A 129 3.60 4.12 -4.87
N ILE A 130 3.86 3.94 -6.16
CA ILE A 130 4.52 2.73 -6.67
C ILE A 130 6.02 2.84 -6.42
N LEU A 131 6.55 1.90 -5.64
CA LEU A 131 7.97 1.84 -5.29
C LEU A 131 8.78 1.02 -6.29
N GLY A 132 8.16 0.00 -6.88
CA GLY A 132 8.82 -0.89 -7.84
C GLY A 132 7.86 -1.96 -8.37
N TRP A 133 8.24 -2.58 -9.48
CA TRP A 133 7.48 -3.66 -10.11
C TRP A 133 8.38 -4.74 -10.71
N LYS A 134 7.78 -5.91 -10.93
CA LYS A 134 8.30 -7.06 -11.68
C LYS A 134 7.19 -7.63 -12.55
N LEU A 135 7.47 -7.89 -13.83
CA LEU A 135 6.57 -8.53 -14.78
C LEU A 135 7.32 -9.67 -15.48
N GLY A 136 6.97 -10.91 -15.17
CA GLY A 136 7.70 -12.09 -15.62
C GLY A 136 9.18 -12.03 -15.23
N ASP A 137 10.04 -12.00 -16.24
CA ASP A 137 11.50 -11.93 -16.09
C ASP A 137 12.02 -10.48 -15.97
N TYR A 138 11.19 -9.49 -16.31
CA TYR A 138 11.53 -8.07 -16.27
C TYR A 138 11.23 -7.45 -14.90
N ASN A 139 12.05 -6.50 -14.47
CA ASN A 139 11.84 -5.77 -13.23
C ASN A 139 12.38 -4.34 -13.31
N SER A 140 11.76 -3.45 -12.52
CA SER A 140 12.28 -2.11 -12.28
C SER A 140 13.55 -2.14 -11.42
N VAL A 141 14.41 -1.13 -11.60
CA VAL A 141 15.64 -0.95 -10.80
C VAL A 141 15.32 -0.89 -9.32
N SER A 142 14.27 -0.14 -8.95
CA SER A 142 13.84 0.00 -7.56
C SER A 142 13.37 -1.32 -6.94
N TYR A 143 12.65 -2.16 -7.70
CA TYR A 143 12.26 -3.50 -7.23
C TYR A 143 13.49 -4.37 -6.96
N LYS A 144 14.50 -4.32 -7.85
CA LYS A 144 15.75 -5.05 -7.64
C LYS A 144 16.50 -4.56 -6.40
N ALA A 145 16.52 -3.24 -6.16
CA ALA A 145 17.20 -2.66 -5.01
C ALA A 145 16.63 -3.09 -3.66
N GLU A 146 15.32 -3.36 -3.56
CA GLU A 146 14.67 -3.85 -2.33
C GLU A 146 15.03 -5.32 -2.02
N TYR A 147 15.38 -6.13 -3.03
CA TYR A 147 15.66 -7.57 -2.88
C TYR A 147 17.13 -7.98 -3.07
N ASP A 148 17.98 -7.11 -3.61
CA ASP A 148 19.39 -7.39 -3.85
C ASP A 148 20.27 -6.73 -2.77
N PRO A 149 20.80 -7.48 -1.80
CA PRO A 149 21.65 -6.94 -0.74
C PRO A 149 22.98 -6.35 -1.26
N GLN A 150 23.37 -6.59 -2.51
CA GLN A 150 24.55 -5.96 -3.12
C GLN A 150 24.23 -4.60 -3.76
N PHE A 151 22.97 -4.32 -4.09
CA PHE A 151 22.55 -3.03 -4.65
C PHE A 151 22.49 -1.93 -3.59
N SER A 152 22.07 -2.25 -2.36
CA SER A 152 22.06 -1.30 -1.23
C SER A 152 23.45 -0.79 -0.84
N ILE A 153 24.51 -1.54 -1.16
CA ILE A 153 25.91 -1.19 -0.84
C ILE A 153 26.50 -0.20 -1.85
N LYS A 154 26.00 -0.15 -3.09
CA LYS A 154 26.63 0.65 -4.18
C LYS A 154 26.08 2.06 -4.33
N THR A 155 24.91 2.38 -3.79
CA THR A 155 24.25 3.69 -4.00
C THR A 155 24.61 4.74 -2.94
N PHE A 156 25.33 4.35 -1.87
CA PHE A 156 25.74 5.24 -0.77
C PHE A 156 27.27 5.37 -0.63
N ARG A 157 28.02 5.39 -1.74
CA ARG A 157 29.44 5.77 -1.74
C ARG A 157 29.68 7.02 -2.57
#